data_AF-A0A9Q9IKI6-F1
#
_entry.id   AF-A0A9Q9IKI6-F1
#
_cell.length_a   1.000
_cell.length_b   1.000
_cell.length_c   1.000
_cell.angle_alpha   90.00
_cell.angle_beta   90.00
_cell.angle_gamma   90.00
#
_symmetry.space_group_name_H-M   'P 1'
#
loop_
_entity.id
_entity.type
_entity.pdbx_description
1 polymer ?
#
loop_
_entity_poly.entity_id
_entity_poly.type
_entity_poly.pdbx_seq_one_letter_code
_entity_poly.pdbx_strand_id
1 'polypeptide(L)'
;MRWWRLPFSGEPYRRTLFLLLSVPLAVWALADRGAAQRRAAGALLESEPAPTRLRGLAAVPLDLVTLVVAGYCWTGVLLNVAYPIRPLLGMDGEYRDAWGGPTLAGAWAVHALGGVGFWLLVPWILRGYAALWRRFFVVPAG
;
A
#
# COMPACT_ATOMS: atom_id res chain seq x y z
N MET A 1 10.20 -11.06 14.13
CA MET A 1 10.58 -9.64 14.31
C MET A 1 9.86 -9.05 15.51
N ARG A 2 10.50 -8.16 16.28
CA ARG A 2 9.78 -7.39 17.32
C ARG A 2 8.73 -6.51 16.65
N TRP A 3 7.52 -6.44 17.22
CA TRP A 3 6.37 -5.79 16.61
C TRP A 3 6.66 -4.35 16.18
N TRP A 4 7.25 -3.53 17.06
CA TRP A 4 7.59 -2.12 16.79
C TRP A 4 8.64 -1.89 15.69
N ARG A 5 9.39 -2.92 15.25
CA ARG A 5 10.39 -2.79 14.19
C ARG A 5 9.80 -2.89 12.78
N LEU A 6 8.51 -3.24 12.67
CA LEU A 6 7.86 -3.47 11.38
C LEU A 6 8.07 -2.31 10.38
N PRO A 7 7.76 -1.04 10.69
CA PRO A 7 7.94 0.08 9.73
C PRO A 7 9.40 0.30 9.31
N PHE A 8 10.37 -0.15 10.11
CA PHE A 8 11.80 -0.01 9.86
C PHE A 8 12.43 -1.24 9.18
N SER A 9 11.60 -2.16 8.67
CA SER A 9 12.04 -3.36 7.98
C SER A 9 11.64 -3.33 6.50
N GLY A 10 12.33 -4.07 5.64
CA GLY A 10 11.98 -4.15 4.21
C GLY A 10 10.67 -4.90 3.92
N GLU A 11 10.18 -5.72 4.85
CA GLU A 11 9.02 -6.59 4.65
C GLU A 11 7.70 -5.89 4.32
N PRO A 12 7.23 -4.87 5.08
CA PRO A 12 5.99 -4.17 4.71
C PRO A 12 6.07 -3.42 3.38
N TYR A 13 7.26 -2.99 2.95
CA TYR A 13 7.44 -2.34 1.66
C TYR A 13 7.34 -3.33 0.50
N ARG A 14 7.89 -4.54 0.66
CA ARG A 14 7.68 -5.64 -0.30
C ARG A 14 6.19 -5.99 -0.45
N ARG A 15 5.48 -6.08 0.69
CA ARG A 15 4.02 -6.27 0.70
C ARG A 15 3.28 -5.13 0.02
N THR A 16 3.62 -3.89 0.34
CA THR A 16 3.05 -2.70 -0.31
C THR A 16 3.21 -2.77 -1.82
N LEU A 17 4.43 -3.05 -2.29
CA LEU A 17 4.71 -3.15 -3.71
C LEU A 17 3.86 -4.24 -4.37
N PHE A 18 3.76 -5.42 -3.74
CA PHE A 18 2.89 -6.48 -4.25
C PHE A 18 1.43 -6.01 -4.36
N LEU A 19 0.91 -5.34 -3.34
CA LEU A 19 -0.47 -4.86 -3.29
C LEU A 19 -0.76 -3.74 -4.30
N LEU A 20 0.22 -2.89 -4.60
CA LEU A 20 0.09 -1.88 -5.66
C LEU A 20 0.13 -2.53 -7.06
N LEU A 21 0.86 -3.64 -7.20
CA LEU A 21 0.97 -4.39 -8.45
C LEU A 21 -0.14 -5.44 -8.63
N SER A 22 -0.97 -5.70 -7.64
CA SER A 22 -1.90 -6.84 -7.67
C SER A 22 -2.92 -6.72 -8.81
N VAL A 23 -3.50 -5.54 -9.02
CA VAL A 23 -4.44 -5.27 -10.13
C VAL A 23 -3.79 -5.44 -11.50
N PRO A 24 -2.66 -4.80 -11.85
CA PRO A 24 -2.04 -5.01 -13.16
C PRO A 24 -1.59 -6.47 -13.34
N LEU A 25 -1.17 -7.16 -12.28
CA LEU A 25 -0.84 -8.59 -12.32
C LEU A 25 -2.07 -9.48 -12.56
N ALA A 26 -3.22 -9.16 -11.94
CA ALA A 26 -4.47 -9.89 -12.13
C ALA A 26 -5.01 -9.72 -13.57
N VAL A 27 -4.87 -8.52 -14.15
CA VAL A 27 -5.19 -8.28 -15.57
C VAL A 27 -4.22 -9.07 -16.46
N TRP A 28 -2.93 -9.03 -16.17
CA TRP A 28 -1.92 -9.76 -16.95
C TRP A 28 -2.07 -11.29 -16.85
N ALA A 29 -2.64 -11.79 -15.75
CA ALA A 29 -2.92 -13.21 -15.56
C ALA A 29 -3.86 -13.79 -16.63
N LEU A 30 -4.65 -12.96 -17.30
CA LEU A 30 -5.47 -13.37 -18.45
C LEU A 30 -4.58 -13.84 -19.62
N ALA A 31 -3.46 -13.16 -19.85
CA ALA A 31 -2.50 -13.48 -20.91
C ALA A 31 -1.58 -14.65 -20.52
N ASP A 32 -0.97 -14.61 -19.33
CA ASP A 32 0.10 -15.54 -18.95
C ASP A 32 -0.34 -16.71 -18.03
N ARG A 33 -1.65 -16.83 -17.80
CA ARG A 33 -2.27 -17.84 -16.91
C ARG A 33 -1.87 -17.72 -15.43
N GLY A 34 -1.49 -16.53 -14.98
CA GLY A 34 -1.17 -16.23 -13.57
C GLY A 34 0.30 -16.47 -13.19
N ALA A 35 1.18 -16.63 -14.18
CA ALA A 35 2.60 -16.89 -13.94
C ALA A 35 3.31 -15.67 -13.32
N ALA A 36 3.07 -14.46 -13.81
CA ALA A 36 3.64 -13.22 -13.27
C ALA A 36 3.16 -12.97 -11.84
N GLN A 37 1.87 -13.16 -11.57
CA GLN A 37 1.30 -13.01 -10.23
C GLN A 37 1.93 -14.01 -9.24
N ARG A 38 2.16 -15.26 -9.65
CA ARG A 38 2.88 -16.25 -8.83
C ARG A 38 4.33 -15.84 -8.57
N ARG A 39 5.08 -15.38 -9.59
CA ARG A 39 6.47 -14.92 -9.43
C ARG A 39 6.56 -13.74 -8.47
N ALA A 40 5.67 -12.76 -8.63
CA ALA A 40 5.59 -11.59 -7.75
C ALA A 40 5.24 -11.98 -6.31
N ALA A 41 4.28 -12.88 -6.12
CA ALA A 41 3.92 -13.40 -4.80
C ALA A 41 5.11 -14.16 -4.15
N GLY A 42 5.85 -14.95 -4.93
CA GLY A 42 7.05 -15.64 -4.44
C GLY A 42 8.14 -14.66 -3.99
N ALA A 43 8.43 -13.64 -4.81
CA ALA A 43 9.47 -12.65 -4.51
C ALA A 43 9.11 -11.66 -3.39
N LEU A 44 7.84 -11.23 -3.32
CA LEU A 44 7.41 -10.12 -2.45
C LEU A 44 6.63 -10.55 -1.22
N LEU A 45 5.92 -11.68 -1.28
CA LEU A 45 5.13 -12.23 -0.17
C LEU A 45 5.70 -13.55 0.37
N GLU A 46 6.76 -14.09 -0.23
CA GLU A 46 7.34 -15.39 0.11
C GLU A 46 6.24 -16.47 0.08
N SER A 47 5.37 -16.41 -0.94
CA SER A 47 4.18 -17.26 -1.08
C SER A 47 4.06 -17.77 -2.52
N GLU A 48 3.77 -19.07 -2.69
CA GLU A 48 3.62 -19.70 -4.00
C GLU A 48 2.16 -20.11 -4.27
N PRO A 49 1.32 -19.19 -4.77
CA PRO A 49 -0.03 -19.53 -5.20
C PRO A 49 0.00 -20.43 -6.44
N ALA A 50 -0.93 -21.39 -6.53
CA ALA A 50 -1.18 -22.11 -7.78
C ALA A 50 -1.57 -21.12 -8.90
N PRO A 51 -0.90 -21.17 -10.07
CA PRO A 51 -1.17 -20.24 -11.18
C PRO A 51 -2.44 -20.67 -11.93
N THR A 52 -3.55 -19.97 -11.74
CA THR A 52 -4.79 -20.23 -12.47
C THR A 52 -5.52 -18.94 -12.87
N ARG A 53 -6.12 -18.92 -14.07
CA ARG A 53 -6.89 -17.77 -14.59
C ARG A 53 -8.11 -17.44 -13.71
N LEU A 54 -8.83 -18.46 -13.26
CA LEU A 54 -10.02 -18.30 -12.40
C LEU A 54 -9.67 -17.64 -11.07
N ARG A 55 -8.47 -17.92 -10.54
CA ARG A 55 -7.99 -17.31 -9.30
C ARG A 55 -7.58 -15.86 -9.48
N GLY A 56 -6.94 -15.52 -10.61
CA GLY A 56 -6.64 -14.13 -10.96
C GLY A 56 -7.90 -13.27 -11.03
N LEU A 57 -8.97 -13.77 -11.67
CA LEU A 57 -10.25 -13.08 -11.74
C LEU A 57 -10.97 -12.97 -10.39
N ALA A 58 -10.97 -14.03 -9.59
CA ALA A 58 -11.55 -14.01 -8.24
C ALA A 58 -10.81 -13.05 -7.29
N ALA A 59 -9.55 -12.73 -7.58
CA ALA A 59 -8.75 -11.79 -6.81
C ALA A 59 -9.06 -10.33 -7.13
N VAL A 60 -9.60 -10.02 -8.32
CA VAL A 60 -9.79 -8.63 -8.79
C VAL A 60 -10.54 -7.74 -7.79
N PRO A 61 -11.66 -8.15 -7.16
CA PRO A 61 -12.35 -7.27 -6.20
C PRO A 61 -11.50 -6.96 -4.97
N LEU A 62 -10.82 -7.97 -4.42
CA LEU A 62 -9.94 -7.80 -3.26
C LEU A 62 -8.70 -6.98 -3.63
N ASP A 63 -8.11 -7.23 -4.80
CA ASP A 63 -6.96 -6.52 -5.32
C ASP A 63 -7.28 -5.05 -5.58
N LEU A 64 -8.48 -4.75 -6.08
CA LEU A 64 -8.95 -3.37 -6.28
C LEU A 64 -9.12 -2.63 -4.95
N VAL A 65 -9.81 -3.24 -3.98
CA VAL A 65 -9.93 -2.65 -2.63
C VAL A 65 -8.55 -2.41 -2.03
N THR A 66 -7.65 -3.37 -2.19
CA THR A 66 -6.32 -3.26 -1.62
C THR A 66 -5.47 -2.20 -2.31
N LEU A 67 -5.59 -2.05 -3.64
CA LEU A 67 -4.95 -0.98 -4.40
C LEU A 67 -5.44 0.38 -3.92
N VAL A 68 -6.75 0.55 -3.77
CA VAL A 68 -7.34 1.81 -3.28
C VAL A 68 -6.83 2.13 -1.89
N VAL A 69 -6.84 1.17 -0.97
CA VAL A 69 -6.39 1.38 0.41
C VAL A 69 -4.88 1.67 0.46
N ALA A 70 -4.05 0.87 -0.20
CA ALA A 70 -2.61 1.08 -0.25
C ALA A 70 -2.26 2.42 -0.89
N GLY A 71 -2.87 2.73 -2.03
CA GLY A 71 -2.69 4.00 -2.74
C GLY A 71 -3.11 5.20 -1.89
N TYR A 72 -4.29 5.14 -1.27
CA TYR A 72 -4.79 6.21 -0.39
C TYR A 72 -3.86 6.43 0.82
N CYS A 73 -3.49 5.36 1.52
CA CYS A 73 -2.58 5.40 2.65
C CYS A 73 -1.25 6.06 2.30
N TRP A 74 -0.58 5.60 1.24
CA TRP A 74 0.73 6.13 0.85
C TRP A 74 0.66 7.53 0.26
N THR A 75 -0.39 7.85 -0.50
CA THR A 75 -0.64 9.22 -0.97
C THR A 75 -0.84 10.16 0.23
N GLY A 76 -1.59 9.73 1.24
CA GLY A 76 -1.77 10.48 2.49
C GLY A 76 -0.45 10.77 3.19
N VAL A 77 0.44 9.77 3.32
CA VAL A 77 1.80 9.97 3.86
C VAL A 77 2.56 11.02 3.05
N LEU A 78 2.63 10.85 1.73
CA LEU A 78 3.39 11.73 0.83
C LEU A 78 2.87 13.17 0.88
N LEU A 79 1.55 13.36 0.75
CA LEU A 79 0.94 14.69 0.75
C LEU A 79 1.07 15.40 2.09
N ASN A 80 1.14 14.67 3.21
CA ASN A 80 1.32 15.29 4.52
C ASN A 80 2.79 15.65 4.80
N VAL A 81 3.74 14.79 4.45
CA VAL A 81 5.18 15.11 4.57
C VAL A 81 5.57 16.24 3.62
N ALA A 82 5.08 16.18 2.38
CA ALA A 82 5.29 17.17 1.34
C ALA A 82 4.19 18.25 1.33
N TYR A 83 3.62 18.61 2.49
CA TYR A 83 2.57 19.62 2.60
C TYR A 83 2.87 20.92 1.81
N PRO A 84 4.10 21.50 1.86
CA PRO A 84 4.42 22.72 1.11
C PRO A 84 4.33 22.59 -0.43
N ILE A 85 4.32 21.35 -0.95
CA ILE A 85 4.29 21.04 -2.38
C ILE A 85 2.86 20.88 -2.89
N ARG A 86 1.86 20.70 -2.00
CA ARG A 86 0.43 20.53 -2.38
C ARG A 86 -0.10 21.56 -3.39
N PRO A 87 0.26 22.86 -3.31
CA PRO A 87 -0.19 23.84 -4.30
C PRO A 87 0.26 23.53 -5.73
N LEU A 88 1.46 22.95 -5.88
CA LEU A 88 1.98 22.52 -7.19
C LEU A 88 1.20 21.34 -7.77
N LEU A 89 0.41 20.65 -6.94
CA LEU A 89 -0.47 19.55 -7.33
C LEU A 89 -1.92 20.01 -7.54
N GLY A 90 -2.17 21.33 -7.58
CA GLY A 90 -3.50 21.90 -7.77
C GLY A 90 -4.40 21.87 -6.52
N MET A 91 -3.83 21.65 -5.34
CA MET A 91 -4.56 21.75 -4.07
C MET A 91 -4.49 23.17 -3.52
N ASP A 92 -5.44 23.53 -2.65
CA ASP A 92 -5.38 24.81 -1.95
C ASP A 92 -4.08 24.94 -1.14
N GLY A 93 -3.46 26.12 -1.24
CA GLY A 93 -2.22 26.49 -0.56
C GLY A 93 -2.43 27.40 0.64
N GLU A 94 -3.68 27.77 0.93
CA GLU A 94 -4.01 28.58 2.08
C GLU A 94 -3.75 27.79 3.38
N TYR A 95 -2.80 28.27 4.19
CA TYR A 95 -2.38 27.65 5.44
C TYR A 95 -2.79 28.45 6.69
N ARG A 96 -3.42 29.62 6.52
CA ARG A 96 -3.85 30.44 7.66
C ARG A 96 -4.86 29.74 8.54
N ASP A 97 -5.76 28.98 7.92
CA ASP A 97 -6.81 28.21 8.61
C ASP A 97 -6.44 26.71 8.75
N ALA A 98 -5.24 26.32 8.33
CA ALA A 98 -4.75 24.96 8.48
C ALA A 98 -4.34 24.67 9.93
N TRP A 99 -4.39 23.39 10.32
CA TRP A 99 -3.89 22.96 11.62
C TRP A 99 -2.39 23.25 11.73
N GLY A 100 -1.99 24.01 12.76
CA GLY A 100 -0.62 24.50 12.91
C GLY A 100 -0.38 25.92 12.34
N GLY A 101 -1.39 26.57 11.76
CA GLY A 101 -1.33 27.97 11.29
C GLY A 101 -1.02 29.00 12.40
N PRO A 102 -0.83 30.29 12.06
CA PRO A 102 -1.01 30.91 10.74
C PRO A 102 0.28 30.96 9.89
N THR A 103 1.30 30.19 10.26
CA THR A 103 2.57 30.14 9.51
C THR A 103 2.68 28.86 8.70
N LEU A 104 3.31 28.93 7.52
CA LEU A 104 3.61 27.75 6.71
C LEU A 104 4.44 26.71 7.50
N ALA A 105 5.38 27.17 8.33
CA ALA A 105 6.23 26.30 9.13
C ALA A 105 5.42 25.50 10.16
N GLY A 106 4.49 26.15 10.87
CA GLY A 106 3.64 25.48 11.84
C GLY A 106 2.65 24.51 11.19
N ALA A 107 2.02 24.91 10.08
CA ALA A 107 1.15 24.04 9.31
C ALA A 107 1.91 22.80 8.79
N TRP A 108 3.08 23.02 8.20
CA TRP A 108 3.94 21.93 7.76
C TRP A 108 4.34 20.99 8.89
N ALA A 109 4.73 21.51 10.06
CA ALA A 109 5.15 20.68 11.19
C ALA A 109 4.04 19.72 11.64
N VAL A 110 2.80 20.20 11.76
CA VAL A 110 1.65 19.36 12.13
C VAL A 110 1.36 18.31 11.07
N HIS A 111 1.32 18.70 9.80
CA HIS A 111 1.05 17.77 8.71
C HIS A 111 2.18 16.76 8.54
N ALA A 112 3.43 17.16 8.57
CA ALA A 112 4.58 16.26 8.47
C ALA A 112 4.58 15.24 9.62
N LEU A 113 4.29 15.67 10.85
CA LEU A 113 4.15 14.77 11.99
C LEU A 113 3.01 13.77 11.78
N GLY A 114 1.85 14.24 11.28
CA GLY A 114 0.74 13.36 10.89
C GLY A 114 1.13 12.36 9.81
N GLY A 115 1.87 12.80 8.78
CA GLY A 115 2.38 11.95 7.70
C GLY A 115 3.34 10.88 8.20
N VAL A 116 4.26 11.22 9.11
CA VAL A 116 5.16 10.26 9.77
C VAL A 116 4.37 9.30 10.65
N GLY A 117 3.37 9.79 11.38
CA GLY A 117 2.46 8.95 12.16
C GLY A 117 1.75 7.91 11.28
N PHE A 118 1.18 8.35 10.15
CA PHE A 118 0.60 7.43 9.17
C PHE A 118 1.63 6.44 8.61
N TRP A 119 2.83 6.90 8.26
CA TRP A 119 3.90 6.03 7.76
C TRP A 119 4.23 4.88 8.73
N LEU A 120 4.19 5.13 10.04
CA LEU A 120 4.37 4.09 11.06
C LEU A 120 3.19 3.10 11.14
N LEU A 121 1.97 3.55 10.83
CA LEU A 121 0.73 2.76 10.91
C LEU A 121 0.46 1.92 9.66
N VAL A 122 0.71 2.47 8.47
CA VAL A 122 0.40 1.83 7.16
C VAL A 122 0.96 0.41 7.04
N PRO A 123 2.19 0.09 7.47
CA PRO A 123 2.73 -1.27 7.50
C PRO A 123 1.83 -2.32 8.18
N TRP A 124 1.09 -1.93 9.22
CA TRP A 124 0.18 -2.83 9.94
C TRP A 124 -1.11 -3.09 9.16
N ILE A 125 -1.69 -2.03 8.59
CA ILE A 125 -2.88 -2.12 7.76
C ILE A 125 -2.61 -3.04 6.57
N LEU A 126 -1.52 -2.78 5.85
CA LEU A 126 -1.15 -3.53 4.64
C LEU A 126 -0.70 -4.96 4.95
N ARG A 127 -0.15 -5.22 6.15
CA ARG A 127 0.09 -6.59 6.63
C ARG A 127 -1.23 -7.38 6.75
N GLY A 128 -2.31 -6.75 7.22
CA GLY A 128 -3.63 -7.36 7.30
C GLY A 128 -4.16 -7.76 5.92
N TYR A 129 -4.09 -6.83 4.96
CA TYR A 129 -4.48 -7.11 3.57
C TYR A 129 -3.64 -8.22 2.92
N ALA A 130 -2.31 -8.19 3.11
CA ALA A 130 -1.44 -9.26 2.61
C ALA A 130 -1.76 -10.63 3.26
N ALA A 131 -2.16 -10.65 4.53
CA ALA A 131 -2.61 -11.87 5.19
C ALA A 131 -3.94 -12.38 4.62
N LEU A 132 -4.91 -11.47 4.38
CA LEU A 132 -6.19 -11.80 3.76
C LEU A 132 -6.00 -12.35 2.35
N TRP A 133 -5.16 -11.70 1.55
CA TRP A 133 -4.78 -12.15 0.22
C TRP A 133 -4.20 -13.58 0.27
N ARG A 134 -3.24 -13.85 1.15
CA ARG A 134 -2.67 -15.20 1.30
C ARG A 134 -3.72 -16.25 1.70
N ARG A 135 -4.68 -15.90 2.54
CA ARG A 135 -5.74 -16.82 2.97
C ARG A 135 -6.63 -17.27 1.81
N PHE A 136 -6.96 -16.37 0.89
CA PHE A 136 -7.76 -16.72 -0.30
C PHE A 136 -6.90 -17.38 -1.39
N PHE A 137 -5.62 -17.01 -1.47
CA PHE A 137 -4.78 -17.31 -2.63
C PHE A 137 -3.59 -18.26 -2.38
N VAL A 138 -3.43 -18.82 -1.19
CA VAL A 138 -2.50 -19.92 -0.92
C VAL A 138 -3.31 -21.15 -0.47
N VAL A 139 -3.15 -22.28 -1.15
CA VAL A 139 -3.74 -23.55 -0.69
C VAL A 139 -2.79 -24.15 0.35
N PRO A 140 -3.25 -24.61 1.52
CA PRO A 140 -2.39 -25.34 2.45
C PRO A 140 -1.80 -26.57 1.76
N ALA A 141 -0.51 -26.84 1.96
CA ALA A 141 0.03 -28.15 1.63
C ALA A 141 -0.67 -29.17 2.54
N GLY A 142 -1.51 -30.00 1.95
CA GLY A 142 -2.12 -31.15 2.62
C GLY A 142 -1.09 -32.25 2.86
#